data_AF-A0A8G0KRP3-F1
#
_entry.id   AF-A0A8G0KRP3-F1
#
_cell.length_a   1.000
_cell.length_b   1.000
_cell.length_c   1.000
_cell.angle_alpha   90.00
_cell.angle_beta   90.00
_cell.angle_gamma   90.00
#
_symmetry.space_group_name_H-M   'P 1'
#
loop_
_entity.id
_entity.type
_entity.pdbx_description
1 polymer ?
#
loop_
_entity_poly.entity_id
_entity_poly.type
_entity_poly.pdbx_seq_one_letter_code
_entity_poly.pdbx_strand_id
1 'polypeptide(L)' 'TLIEIDGGVSSQNAKKLVEAGADVLVAGSFVFHSNDPEKTIIELKKVVNA' A
#
# COMPACT_ATOMS: atom_id res chain seq x y z
N THR A 1 -14.07 8.22 12.10
CA THR A 1 -13.65 8.65 10.76
C THR A 1 -12.44 7.84 10.36
N LEU A 2 -12.36 7.38 9.12
CA LEU A 2 -11.16 6.73 8.58
C LEU A 2 -10.34 7.74 7.78
N ILE A 3 -9.01 7.62 7.83
CA ILE A 3 -8.05 8.40 7.05
C ILE A 3 -7.57 7.54 5.88
N GLU A 4 -7.88 7.96 4.66
CA GLU A 4 -7.49 7.28 3.42
C GLU A 4 -6.38 8.03 2.69
N ILE A 5 -5.44 7.28 2.12
CA ILE A 5 -4.42 7.80 1.20
C ILE A 5 -4.72 7.26 -0.22
N ASP A 6 -5.30 8.14 -1.06
CA ASP A 6 -5.70 7.82 -2.43
C ASP A 6 -4.56 8.05 -3.43
N GLY A 7 -3.64 7.07 -3.52
CA GLY A 7 -2.55 7.06 -4.48
C GLY A 7 -1.17 7.36 -3.91
N GLY A 8 -0.15 7.19 -4.75
CA GLY A 8 1.25 7.30 -4.34
C GLY A 8 1.72 6.22 -3.35
N VAL A 9 0.94 5.16 -3.14
CA VAL A 9 1.25 4.06 -2.21
C VAL A 9 2.11 3.00 -2.90
N SER A 10 3.19 2.58 -2.25
CA SER A 10 4.04 1.47 -2.65
C SER A 10 4.65 0.76 -1.42
N SER A 11 5.40 -0.32 -1.64
CA SER A 11 6.13 -1.01 -0.57
C SER A 11 7.16 -0.12 0.16
N GLN A 12 7.59 0.99 -0.44
CA GLN A 12 8.60 1.89 0.13
C GLN A 12 8.02 2.84 1.19
N ASN A 13 6.72 3.12 1.15
CA ASN A 13 6.08 4.11 2.02
C ASN A 13 4.86 3.59 2.79
N ALA A 14 4.27 2.44 2.41
CA ALA A 14 3.06 1.92 3.04
C ALA A 14 3.15 1.83 4.57
N LYS A 15 4.28 1.33 5.11
CA LYS A 15 4.49 1.27 6.56
C LYS A 15 4.51 2.64 7.22
N LYS A 16 5.22 3.61 6.62
CA LYS A 16 5.29 4.99 7.13
C LYS A 16 3.93 5.69 7.11
N LEU A 17 3.10 5.41 6.11
CA LEU A 17 1.75 5.97 6.01
C LEU A 17 0.85 5.44 7.13
N VAL A 18 0.93 4.14 7.43
CA VAL A 18 0.21 3.57 8.58
C VAL A 18 0.74 4.10 9.91
N GLU A 19 2.06 4.20 10.08
CA GLU A 19 2.69 4.79 11.27
C GLU A 19 2.29 6.28 11.46
N ALA A 20 2.01 6.99 10.36
CA ALA A 20 1.51 8.36 10.38
C ALA A 20 -0.01 8.47 10.67
N GLY A 21 -0.73 7.35 10.78
CA GLY A 21 -2.15 7.30 11.14
C GLY A 21 -3.12 7.08 9.97
N ALA A 22 -2.65 6.62 8.81
CA ALA A 22 -3.56 6.19 7.74
C ALA A 22 -4.28 4.88 8.10
N ASP A 23 -5.60 4.85 7.92
CA ASP A 23 -6.43 3.65 8.11
C ASP A 23 -6.58 2.84 6.81
N VAL A 24 -6.56 3.52 5.65
CA VAL A 24 -6.77 2.91 4.33
C VAL A 24 -5.72 3.40 3.34
N LEU A 25 -5.16 2.48 2.55
CA LEU A 25 -4.16 2.76 1.53
C LEU A 25 -4.64 2.29 0.15
N VAL A 26 -4.65 3.18 -0.85
CA VAL A 26 -5.02 2.85 -2.24
C VAL A 26 -3.76 2.78 -3.11
N ALA A 27 -3.39 1.56 -3.52
CA ALA A 27 -2.16 1.27 -4.29
C ALA A 27 -2.46 0.84 -5.74
N GLY A 28 -3.24 1.63 -6.48
CA GLY A 28 -3.69 1.28 -7.84
C GLY A 28 -2.55 1.09 -8.84
N SER A 29 -1.86 2.17 -9.22
CA SER A 29 -0.81 2.12 -10.26
C SER A 29 0.36 1.22 -9.88
N PHE A 30 0.72 1.16 -8.59
CA PHE A 30 1.77 0.27 -8.09
C PHE A 30 1.44 -1.21 -8.32
N VAL A 31 0.17 -1.61 -8.17
CA VAL A 31 -0.29 -2.98 -8.40
C VAL A 31 -0.52 -3.25 -9.89
N PHE A 32 -1.30 -2.40 -10.58
CA PHE A 32 -1.73 -2.69 -11.95
C PHE A 32 -0.65 -2.50 -13.01
N HIS A 33 0.42 -1.75 -12.74
CA HIS A 33 1.57 -1.63 -13.64
C HIS A 33 2.72 -2.58 -13.28
N SER A 34 2.58 -3.43 -12.26
CA SER A 34 3.60 -4.42 -11.95
C SER A 34 3.55 -5.60 -12.93
N ASN A 35 4.67 -6.31 -13.08
CA ASN A 35 4.75 -7.51 -13.92
C ASN A 35 3.93 -8.68 -13.36
N ASP A 36 3.64 -8.67 -12.06
CA ASP A 36 2.90 -9.71 -11.34
C ASP A 36 2.07 -9.04 -10.23
N PRO A 37 0.82 -8.62 -10.54
CA PRO A 37 -0.04 -7.91 -9.60
C PRO A 37 -0.34 -8.71 -8.33
N GLU A 38 -0.53 -10.04 -8.45
CA GLU A 38 -0.79 -10.90 -7.29
C GLU A 38 0.39 -10.90 -6.32
N LYS A 39 1.60 -11.08 -6.85
CA LYS A 39 2.82 -11.01 -6.04
C LYS A 39 3.00 -9.64 -5.40
N THR A 40 2.75 -8.56 -6.15
CA THR A 40 2.84 -7.18 -5.62
C THR A 40 1.85 -6.95 -4.48
N ILE A 41 0.62 -7.46 -4.56
CA ILE A 41 -0.36 -7.38 -3.46
C ILE A 41 0.14 -8.14 -2.23
N ILE A 42 0.69 -9.35 -2.41
CA ILE A 42 1.23 -10.16 -1.31
C ILE A 42 2.39 -9.44 -0.61
N GLU A 43 3.33 -8.89 -1.37
CA GLU A 43 4.47 -8.15 -0.84
C GLU A 43 4.02 -6.87 -0.12
N LEU A 44 3.09 -6.12 -0.71
CA LEU A 44 2.55 -4.91 -0.09
C LEU A 44 1.86 -5.25 1.25
N LYS A 45 1.02 -6.28 1.29
CA LYS A 45 0.37 -6.76 2.52
C LYS A 45 1.38 -7.16 3.60
N LYS A 46 2.49 -7.80 3.23
CA LYS A 46 3.55 -8.15 4.18
C LYS A 46 4.21 -6.91 4.80
N VAL A 47 4.37 -5.82 4.05
CA VAL A 47 4.96 -4.58 4.58
C VAL A 47 4.07 -3.93 5.64
N VAL A 48 2.75 -3.96 5.46
CA VAL A 48 1.80 -3.32 6.39
C VAL A 48 1.38 -4.19 7.58
N ASN A 49 1.39 -5.52 7.43
CA ASN A 49 0.92 -6.44 8.47
C ASN A 49 2.07 -7.13 9.25
N ALA A 50 3.32 -6.71 9.05
CA ALA A 50 4.50 -7.26 9.73
C ALA A 50 4.96 -6.44 10.93
#